data_AF-A0A0A9GAE6-F1
#
_entry.id   AF-A0A0A9GAE6-F1
#
_cell.length_a   1.000
_cell.length_b   1.000
_cell.length_c   1.000
_cell.angle_alpha   90.00
_cell.angle_beta   90.00
_cell.angle_gamma   90.00
#
_symmetry.space_group_name_H-M   'P 1'
#
loop_
_entity.id
_entity.type
_entity.pdbx_description
1 polymer ?
#
loop_
_entity_poly.entity_id
_entity_poly.type
_entity_poly.pdbx_seq_one_letter_code
_entity_poly.pdbx_strand_id
1 'polypeptide(L)'
;MGFAGADVQVQPLPGKGGQRSMQVRFPGSLDGLNKASQLVELFEREGHGRPAWACIRSIAHTAEGANNPMLVKVDAKGTRTWVLYGYLATAWDLDTLDAESKQNATIKSRKELDSD
;
A
#
# COMPACT_ATOMS: atom_id res chain seq x y z
N MET A 1 5.19 -17.61 3.42
CA MET A 1 5.26 -16.88 2.14
C MET A 1 5.43 -15.42 2.47
N GLY A 2 6.45 -14.75 1.92
CA GLY A 2 6.71 -13.33 2.17
C GLY A 2 7.24 -12.70 0.90
N PHE A 3 6.91 -11.42 0.68
CA PHE A 3 7.46 -10.61 -0.40
C PHE A 3 8.82 -10.08 0.04
N ALA A 4 9.78 -10.99 0.24
CA ALA A 4 11.13 -10.65 0.66
C ALA A 4 12.11 -11.04 -0.45
N GLY A 5 12.72 -10.03 -1.08
CA GLY A 5 13.79 -10.19 -2.06
C GLY A 5 14.58 -8.89 -2.11
N ALA A 6 15.87 -8.96 -2.47
CA ALA A 6 16.77 -7.80 -2.53
C ALA A 6 16.26 -6.66 -3.44
N ASP A 7 15.31 -6.96 -4.32
CA ASP A 7 14.73 -6.05 -5.29
C ASP A 7 13.45 -5.33 -4.83
N VAL A 8 12.81 -5.79 -3.74
CA VAL A 8 11.61 -5.14 -3.19
C VAL A 8 12.03 -4.12 -2.15
N GLN A 9 11.80 -2.84 -2.44
CA GLN A 9 12.14 -1.74 -1.53
C GLN A 9 10.88 -1.24 -0.81
N VAL A 10 10.92 -1.23 0.51
CA VAL A 10 9.85 -0.64 1.34
C VAL A 10 10.37 0.67 1.92
N GLN A 11 9.68 1.77 1.64
CA GLN A 11 10.05 3.09 2.14
C GLN A 11 8.84 3.77 2.81
N PRO A 12 8.99 4.34 4.01
CA PRO A 12 7.94 5.16 4.59
C PRO A 12 7.78 6.43 3.74
N LEU A 13 6.54 6.74 3.37
CA LEU A 13 6.19 7.99 2.72
C LEU A 13 5.78 9.00 3.79
N PRO A 14 6.50 10.13 3.92
CA PRO A 14 6.03 11.24 4.74
C PRO A 14 4.85 11.90 4.02
N GLY A 15 3.63 11.43 4.29
CA GLY A 15 2.43 11.99 3.68
C GLY A 15 2.23 13.46 4.08
N LYS A 16 1.68 14.27 3.16
CA LYS A 16 1.18 15.61 3.49
C LYS A 16 0.11 15.48 4.58
N GLY A 17 0.37 16.01 5.78
CA GLY A 17 -0.57 15.98 6.90
C GLY A 17 -0.35 14.88 7.94
N GLY A 18 0.84 14.25 8.00
CA GLY A 18 1.19 13.31 9.07
C GLY A 18 0.63 11.89 8.88
N GLN A 19 0.02 11.61 7.72
CA GLN A 19 -0.32 10.23 7.34
C GLN A 19 0.96 9.44 7.06
N ARG A 20 1.14 8.35 7.81
CA ARG A 20 2.26 7.42 7.66
C ARG A 20 1.84 6.31 6.69
N SER A 21 2.07 6.54 5.41
CA SER A 21 1.91 5.51 4.38
C SER A 21 3.25 4.84 4.11
N MET A 22 3.23 3.64 3.52
CA MET A 22 4.45 2.97 3.05
C MET A 22 4.34 2.77 1.55
N GLN A 23 5.42 3.08 0.84
CA GLN A 23 5.59 2.71 -0.55
C GLN A 23 6.34 1.39 -0.62
N VAL A 24 5.81 0.46 -1.40
CA VAL A 24 6.52 -0.76 -1.77
C VAL A 24 6.85 -0.67 -3.25
N ARG A 25 8.14 -0.63 -3.58
CA ARG A 25 8.64 -0.59 -4.95
C ARG A 25 9.09 -1.98 -5.36
N PHE A 26 8.60 -2.42 -6.51
CA PHE A 26 8.97 -3.66 -7.17
C PHE A 26 9.82 -3.33 -8.40
N PRO A 27 10.64 -4.28 -8.88
CA PRO A 27 11.35 -4.13 -10.16
C PRO A 27 10.39 -3.72 -11.28
N GLY A 28 10.86 -2.87 -12.19
CA GLY A 28 10.12 -2.45 -13.39
C GLY A 28 10.05 -3.53 -14.48
N SER A 29 9.79 -4.78 -14.10
CA SER A 29 9.68 -5.94 -14.99
C SER A 29 8.30 -6.60 -14.84
N LEU A 30 7.93 -7.48 -15.78
CA LEU A 30 6.68 -8.24 -15.69
C LEU A 30 6.61 -9.09 -14.41
N ASP A 31 7.73 -9.67 -13.98
CA ASP A 31 7.82 -10.41 -12.72
C ASP A 31 7.59 -9.49 -11.50
N GLY A 32 8.14 -8.28 -11.51
CA GLY A 32 7.88 -7.27 -10.49
C GLY A 32 6.42 -6.85 -10.43
N LEU A 33 5.78 -6.64 -11.59
CA LEU A 33 4.35 -6.35 -11.66
C LEU A 33 3.49 -7.51 -11.15
N ASN A 34 3.84 -8.75 -11.48
CA ASN A 34 3.13 -9.94 -10.99
C ASN A 34 3.25 -10.07 -9.46
N LYS A 35 4.43 -9.84 -8.89
CA LYS A 35 4.63 -9.81 -7.43
C LYS A 35 3.82 -8.70 -6.75
N ALA A 36 3.81 -7.50 -7.35
CA ALA A 36 2.99 -6.39 -6.87
C ALA A 36 1.48 -6.75 -6.90
N SER A 37 1.03 -7.37 -7.98
CA SER A 37 -0.37 -7.81 -8.14
C SER A 37 -0.76 -8.86 -7.11
N GLN A 38 0.10 -9.86 -6.85
CA GLN A 38 -0.13 -10.88 -5.83
C GLN A 38 -0.23 -10.29 -4.41
N LEU A 39 0.56 -9.26 -4.10
CA LEU A 39 0.47 -8.55 -2.82
C LEU A 39 -0.89 -7.83 -2.69
N VAL A 40 -1.34 -7.19 -3.75
CA VAL A 40 -2.65 -6.50 -3.76
C VAL A 40 -3.79 -7.50 -3.65
N GLU A 41 -3.74 -8.63 -4.38
CA GLU A 41 -4.73 -9.69 -4.27
C GLU A 41 -4.80 -10.30 -2.86
N LEU A 42 -3.67 -10.41 -2.15
CA LEU A 42 -3.65 -10.81 -0.75
C LEU A 42 -4.45 -9.83 0.13
N PHE A 43 -4.22 -8.53 -0.03
CA PHE A 43 -4.95 -7.51 0.72
C PHE A 43 -6.45 -7.51 0.36
N GLU A 44 -6.79 -7.59 -0.92
CA GLU A 44 -8.19 -7.65 -1.37
C GLU A 44 -8.91 -8.89 -0.81
N ARG A 45 -8.26 -10.06 -0.81
CA ARG A 45 -8.83 -11.30 -0.24
C ARG A 45 -9.09 -11.20 1.26
N GLU A 46 -8.28 -10.43 1.98
CA GLU A 46 -8.47 -10.16 3.40
C GLU A 46 -9.48 -9.02 3.67
N GLY A 47 -10.04 -8.40 2.63
CA GLY A 47 -10.91 -7.23 2.78
C GLY A 47 -10.16 -5.96 3.17
N HIS A 48 -8.86 -5.91 2.91
CA HIS A 48 -7.95 -4.80 3.22
C HIS A 48 -7.48 -4.04 1.96
N GLY A 49 -8.27 -4.13 0.88
CA GLY A 49 -8.04 -3.45 -0.39
C GLY A 49 -8.38 -1.95 -0.39
N ARG A 50 -8.28 -1.32 -1.56
CA ARG A 50 -8.53 0.13 -1.71
C ARG A 50 -9.95 0.55 -1.31
N PRO A 51 -11.03 -0.17 -1.68
CA PRO A 51 -12.38 0.22 -1.30
C PRO A 51 -12.58 0.19 0.22
N ALA A 52 -12.06 -0.84 0.88
CA ALA A 52 -12.14 -0.97 2.33
C ALA A 52 -11.37 0.15 3.03
N TRP A 53 -10.16 0.48 2.55
CA TRP A 53 -9.41 1.62 3.06
C TRP A 53 -10.18 2.94 2.89
N ALA A 54 -10.79 3.17 1.72
CA ALA A 54 -11.55 4.39 1.46
C ALA A 54 -12.71 4.60 2.46
N CYS A 55 -13.38 3.52 2.88
CA CYS A 55 -14.47 3.58 3.86
C CYS A 55 -14.02 3.95 5.26
N ILE A 56 -12.81 3.56 5.67
CA ILE A 56 -12.33 3.67 7.07
C ILE A 56 -11.21 4.71 7.25
N ARG A 57 -10.67 5.27 6.15
CA ARG A 57 -9.58 6.27 6.18
C ARG A 57 -9.92 7.53 6.99
N SER A 58 -11.17 7.96 7.03
CA SER A 58 -11.58 9.16 7.78
C SER A 58 -11.42 8.99 9.29
N ILE A 59 -11.64 7.78 9.80
CA ILE A 59 -11.55 7.46 11.23
C ILE A 59 -10.18 6.91 11.62
N ALA A 60 -9.33 6.50 10.67
CA ALA A 60 -8.04 5.86 10.92
C ALA A 60 -7.10 6.65 11.86
N HIS A 61 -7.17 7.98 11.85
CA HIS A 61 -6.31 8.86 12.65
C HIS A 61 -6.99 9.42 13.90
N THR A 62 -8.17 8.90 14.24
CA THR A 62 -9.00 9.39 15.35
C THR A 62 -8.93 8.42 16.54
N ALA A 63 -9.43 8.85 17.71
CA ALA A 63 -9.54 7.98 18.88
C ALA A 63 -10.50 6.81 18.62
N GLU A 64 -11.52 7.04 17.80
CA GLU A 64 -12.48 6.05 17.32
C GLU A 64 -11.78 4.98 16.47
N GLY A 65 -10.81 5.38 15.64
CA GLY A 65 -10.01 4.46 14.83
C GLY A 65 -9.19 3.48 15.67
N ALA A 66 -8.61 3.94 16.78
CA ALA A 66 -7.79 3.11 17.66
C ALA A 66 -8.58 1.98 18.37
N ASN A 67 -9.90 2.11 18.45
CA ASN A 67 -10.80 1.10 19.02
C ASN A 67 -11.57 0.31 17.96
N ASN A 68 -11.39 0.64 16.67
CA ASN A 68 -12.10 -0.03 15.59
C ASN A 68 -11.41 -1.35 15.23
N PRO A 69 -12.12 -2.50 15.24
CA PRO A 69 -11.53 -3.82 14.93
C PRO A 69 -11.04 -3.96 13.48
N MET A 70 -11.48 -3.10 12.57
CA MET A 70 -10.98 -3.04 11.20
C MET A 70 -9.60 -2.38 11.12
N LEU A 71 -9.24 -1.54 12.10
CA LEU A 71 -7.97 -0.81 12.14
C LEU A 71 -6.98 -1.41 13.14
N VAL A 72 -7.47 -1.99 14.23
CA VAL A 72 -6.66 -2.54 15.30
C VAL A 72 -7.20 -3.91 15.70
N LYS A 73 -6.37 -4.94 15.57
CA LYS A 73 -6.63 -6.27 16.10
C LYS A 73 -6.01 -6.39 17.49
N VAL A 74 -6.75 -6.97 18.43
CA VAL A 74 -6.26 -7.28 19.77
C VAL A 74 -6.16 -8.79 19.89
N ASP A 75 -4.97 -9.30 20.20
CA ASP A 75 -4.79 -10.74 20.41
C ASP A 75 -5.32 -11.17 21.80
N ALA A 76 -5.33 -12.49 22.05
CA ALA A 76 -5.77 -13.04 23.34
C ALA A 76 -4.91 -12.59 24.55
N LYS A 77 -3.72 -12.04 24.30
CA LYS A 77 -2.79 -11.51 25.31
C LYS A 77 -2.97 -10.00 25.51
N GLY A 78 -3.88 -9.35 24.78
CA GLY A 78 -4.12 -7.92 24.82
C GLY A 78 -3.18 -7.08 23.93
N THR A 79 -2.32 -7.71 23.12
CA THR A 79 -1.42 -7.00 22.21
C THR A 79 -2.22 -6.39 21.07
N ARG A 80 -2.05 -5.08 20.86
CA ARG A 80 -2.70 -4.34 19.78
C ARG A 80 -1.80 -4.28 18.55
N THR A 81 -2.33 -4.74 17.42
CA THR A 81 -1.63 -4.74 16.13
C THR A 81 -2.49 -3.99 15.10
N TRP A 82 -1.88 -3.03 14.41
CA TRP A 82 -2.56 -2.28 13.35
C TRP A 82 -2.75 -3.15 12.12
N VAL A 83 -3.94 -3.07 11.53
CA VAL A 83 -4.26 -3.74 10.27
C VAL A 83 -3.68 -2.93 9.12
N LEU A 84 -2.94 -3.61 8.24
CA LEU A 84 -2.40 -2.99 7.04
C LEU A 84 -3.41 -3.10 5.90
N TYR A 85 -3.56 -1.99 5.18
CA TYR A 85 -4.32 -1.90 3.95
C TYR A 85 -3.36 -1.63 2.79
N GLY A 86 -3.62 -2.24 1.63
CA GLY A 86 -2.72 -2.13 0.48
C GLY A 86 -3.46 -2.22 -0.84
N TYR A 87 -2.95 -1.48 -1.82
CA TYR A 87 -3.49 -1.44 -3.18
C TYR A 87 -2.39 -1.03 -4.17
N LEU A 88 -2.63 -1.26 -5.46
CA LEU A 88 -1.71 -0.82 -6.51
C LEU A 88 -1.81 0.70 -6.68
N ALA A 89 -0.67 1.38 -6.63
CA ALA A 89 -0.62 2.83 -6.84
C ALA A 89 -1.19 3.19 -8.23
N THR A 90 -2.03 4.23 -8.24
CA THR A 90 -2.66 4.79 -9.44
C THR A 90 -2.08 6.17 -9.76
N ALA A 91 -2.45 6.73 -10.91
CA ALA A 91 -2.05 8.09 -11.27
C ALA A 91 -2.42 9.15 -10.21
N TRP A 92 -3.49 8.92 -9.43
CA TRP A 92 -3.91 9.81 -8.35
C TRP A 92 -2.95 9.78 -7.15
N ASP A 93 -2.27 8.66 -6.95
CA ASP A 93 -1.35 8.48 -5.83
C ASP A 93 0.01 9.10 -6.15
N LEU A 94 0.28 9.43 -7.41
CA LEU A 94 1.46 10.20 -7.82
C LEU A 94 1.54 11.52 -7.05
N ASP A 95 0.40 12.13 -6.71
CA ASP A 95 0.38 13.38 -5.98
C ASP A 95 0.89 13.32 -4.54
N THR A 96 0.94 12.10 -3.99
CA THR A 96 1.40 11.82 -2.63
C THR A 96 2.92 11.71 -2.53
N LEU A 97 3.60 11.54 -3.67
CA LEU A 97 5.06 11.46 -3.73
C LEU A 97 5.71 12.85 -3.63
N ASP A 98 6.96 12.89 -3.19
CA ASP A 98 7.79 14.08 -3.24
C ASP A 98 8.14 14.46 -4.70
N ALA A 99 8.59 15.69 -4.92
CA ALA A 99 8.82 16.22 -6.27
C ALA A 99 9.88 15.43 -7.06
N GLU A 100 10.90 14.90 -6.39
CA GLU A 100 11.95 14.09 -7.00
C GLU A 100 11.40 12.72 -7.44
N SER A 101 10.67 12.04 -6.54
CA SER A 101 9.98 10.79 -6.85
C SER A 101 8.94 10.94 -7.96
N LYS A 102 8.22 12.07 -8.03
CA LYS A 102 7.28 12.36 -9.13
C LYS A 102 8.00 12.50 -10.47
N GLN A 103 9.14 13.18 -10.49
CA GLN A 103 9.92 13.40 -11.72
C GLN A 103 10.48 12.08 -12.27
N ASN A 104 10.79 11.13 -11.40
CA ASN A 104 11.36 9.84 -11.77
C ASN A 104 10.31 8.73 -11.97
N ALA A 105 9.01 9.07 -11.92
CA ALA A 105 7.91 8.13 -12.09
C ALA A 105 7.26 8.25 -13.47
N THR A 106 7.23 7.15 -14.22
CA THR A 106 6.54 7.07 -15.51
C THR A 106 5.27 6.25 -15.36
N ILE A 107 4.13 6.83 -15.77
CA ILE A 107 2.87 6.10 -15.84
C ILE A 107 2.89 5.26 -17.12
N LYS A 108 2.90 3.94 -16.98
CA LYS A 108 2.79 2.99 -18.10
C LYS A 108 1.46 2.25 -18.02
N SER A 109 0.86 1.99 -19.18
CA SER A 109 -0.24 1.03 -19.31
C SER A 109 0.29 -0.40 -19.18
N ARG A 110 -0.51 -1.30 -18.61
CA ARG A 110 -0.16 -2.72 -18.51
C ARG A 110 0.19 -3.34 -19.87
N LYS A 111 -0.46 -2.88 -20.95
CA LYS A 111 -0.20 -3.35 -22.31
C LYS A 111 1.18 -2.98 -22.85
N GLU A 112 1.78 -1.90 -22.33
CA GLU A 112 3.12 -1.45 -22.75
C GLU A 112 4.23 -2.28 -22.09
N LEU A 113 3.94 -2.97 -20.97
CA LEU A 113 4.90 -3.81 -20.25
C LEU A 113 5.03 -5.23 -20.83
N ASP A 114 4.07 -5.69 -21.63
CA ASP A 114 4.16 -6.97 -22.36
C ASP A 114 5.01 -6.88 -23.64
N SER A 115 5.42 -5.67 -24.05
CA SER A 115 6.12 -5.41 -25.31
C SER A 115 7.61 -5.10 -25.17
N ASP A 116 8.16 -5.12 -23.94
CA ASP A 116 9.59 -5.04 -23.62
C ASP A 116 10.13 -6.43 -23.25
#